data_AF-A0AA86PMQ5-F1
#
_entry.id   AF-A0AA86PMQ5-F1
#
_cell.length_a   1.000
_cell.length_b   1.000
_cell.length_c   1.000
_cell.angle_alpha   90.00
_cell.angle_beta   90.00
_cell.angle_gamma   90.00
#
_symmetry.space_group_name_H-M   'P 1'
#
loop_
_entity.id
_entity.type
_entity.pdbx_description
1 polymer ?
#
loop_
_entity_poly.entity_id
_entity_poly.type
_entity_poly.pdbx_seq_one_letter_code
_entity_poly.pdbx_strand_id
1 'polypeptide(L)'
;MRGFSINQARADPSVSYEINKRRQDDSVRTFYENAVADDHRIANINRTINRRIVPAVERLTMDQIRMKILASERVRREQLERIFNQELVQYQKITNTQKQEYESQTINRLQDRVDQINAQKSLQTQEYVQVKRQQQFQNNCDELRGRNELINARANRIQWELQALEQKKNRDYEKQIDRALDQITLNDFQLFQQQRQQAYLDKLEDIKRQQIELTNETNKRIQLKQSMKNEEMQLFQKEQELRALGAEVEQMQINLMKNESKFNCEELKTQQLISETLKRKQKDEKLKEGREDVKNIQAEIDAQKRRDLENQKNLKEMQDIYQGVEKERQNYKKMEEQMIDTLFLQDIHAKDAKQLQREQNETLRRKQIANEQTTWNYEIAEHKRLRVESKAETKNDLLRSIEELKQYKEFEQKQFEDKKREQAEYLIYLQKQDEVKAEKSRTLIREDRDYANQVKNELEETNRTINGKLGLVDDRMRELDSIKLQNEEKYKPKKQWYNV
;
A
#
# COMPACT_ATOMS: atom_id res chain seq x y z
N MET A 1 112.74 42.09 131.32
CA MET A 1 113.97 42.02 132.17
C MET A 1 115.12 41.54 131.30
N ARG A 2 116.32 42.14 131.39
CA ARG A 2 117.49 41.69 130.61
C ARG A 2 118.19 40.54 131.32
N GLY A 3 117.96 39.31 130.87
CA GLY A 3 118.72 38.14 131.30
C GLY A 3 120.04 38.04 130.52
N PHE A 4 121.16 37.94 131.23
CA PHE A 4 122.47 37.68 130.60
C PHE A 4 122.53 36.23 130.10
N SER A 5 122.32 36.02 128.79
CA SER A 5 122.58 34.72 128.17
C SER A 5 124.07 34.54 127.90
N ILE A 6 124.76 33.83 128.80
CA ILE A 6 126.14 33.39 128.59
C ILE A 6 126.20 32.58 127.29
N ASN A 7 127.10 32.93 126.38
CA ASN A 7 127.17 32.34 125.06
C ASN A 7 127.82 30.94 125.11
N GLN A 8 127.00 29.90 125.28
CA GLN A 8 127.42 28.52 125.58
C GLN A 8 128.21 27.82 124.45
N ALA A 9 128.35 28.44 123.27
CA ALA A 9 129.04 27.86 122.11
C ALA A 9 130.58 27.94 122.18
N ARG A 10 131.16 28.51 123.25
CA ARG A 10 132.63 28.57 123.46
C ARG A 10 132.99 27.94 124.80
N ALA A 11 134.04 27.12 124.81
CA ALA A 11 134.59 26.55 126.04
C ALA A 11 135.08 27.67 126.96
N ASP A 12 134.57 27.69 128.18
CA ASP A 12 134.88 28.68 129.21
C ASP A 12 136.10 28.20 130.02
N PRO A 13 137.29 28.81 129.88
CA PRO A 13 138.51 28.32 130.50
C PRO A 13 138.52 28.46 132.03
N SER A 14 137.53 29.16 132.61
CA SER A 14 137.37 29.27 134.07
C SER A 14 136.72 28.03 134.73
N VAL A 15 136.23 27.08 133.93
CA VAL A 15 135.41 25.96 134.40
C VAL A 15 136.00 24.61 133.96
N SER A 16 135.83 23.57 134.77
CA SER A 16 136.36 22.24 134.47
C SER A 16 135.85 21.70 133.14
N TYR A 17 136.68 20.89 132.48
CA TYR A 17 136.36 20.25 131.20
C TYR A 17 135.01 19.53 131.23
N GLU A 18 134.69 18.86 132.33
CA GLU A 18 133.41 18.15 132.53
C GLU A 18 132.19 19.08 132.49
N ILE A 19 132.30 20.30 133.02
CA ILE A 19 131.19 21.27 133.00
C ILE A 19 131.04 21.88 131.60
N ASN A 20 132.15 22.17 130.91
CA ASN A 20 132.10 22.59 129.51
C ASN A 20 131.51 21.49 128.61
N LYS A 21 131.88 20.22 128.85
CA LYS A 21 131.30 19.07 128.14
C LYS A 21 129.79 18.95 128.40
N ARG A 22 129.34 19.02 129.65
CA ARG A 22 127.89 19.02 129.97
C ARG A 22 127.14 20.19 129.32
N ARG A 23 127.71 21.41 129.31
CA ARG A 23 127.12 22.56 128.59
C ARG A 23 126.99 22.30 127.08
N GLN A 24 127.97 21.62 126.50
CA GLN A 24 127.95 21.26 125.08
C GLN A 24 126.92 20.15 124.80
N ASP A 25 126.84 19.14 125.67
CA ASP A 25 125.83 18.08 125.60
C ASP A 25 124.39 18.63 125.78
N ASP A 26 124.16 19.56 126.72
CA ASP A 26 122.86 20.23 126.93
C ASP A 26 122.47 21.14 125.75
N SER A 27 123.44 21.82 125.13
CA SER A 27 123.25 22.62 123.91
C SER A 27 122.86 21.75 122.71
N VAL A 28 123.53 20.61 122.53
CA VAL A 28 123.18 19.61 121.51
C VAL A 28 121.79 19.03 121.79
N ARG A 29 121.47 18.72 123.06
CA ARG A 29 120.15 18.22 123.46
C ARG A 29 119.03 19.22 123.17
N THR A 30 119.20 20.49 123.55
CA THR A 30 118.19 21.52 123.27
C THR A 30 118.04 21.81 121.77
N PHE A 31 119.11 21.67 120.97
CA PHE A 31 119.00 21.73 119.51
C PHE A 31 118.12 20.58 118.95
N TYR A 32 118.34 19.33 119.38
CA TYR A 32 117.54 18.18 118.94
C TYR A 32 116.09 18.23 119.44
N GLU A 33 115.83 18.64 120.69
CA GLU A 33 114.47 18.77 121.23
C GLU A 33 113.66 19.83 120.44
N ASN A 34 114.29 20.95 120.03
CA ASN A 34 113.65 21.95 119.18
C ASN A 34 113.42 21.46 117.74
N ALA A 35 114.39 20.75 117.13
CA ALA A 35 114.24 20.20 115.78
C ALA A 35 113.07 19.19 115.68
N VAL A 36 112.93 18.32 116.68
CA VAL A 36 111.82 17.35 116.76
C VAL A 36 110.46 18.05 116.96
N ALA A 37 110.43 19.16 117.70
CA ALA A 37 109.20 19.94 117.88
C ALA A 37 108.70 20.59 116.57
N ASP A 38 109.61 21.14 115.76
CA ASP A 38 109.26 21.71 114.45
C ASP A 38 108.85 20.65 113.42
N ASP A 39 109.51 19.48 113.39
CA ASP A 39 109.08 18.35 112.55
C ASP A 39 107.66 17.87 112.94
N HIS A 40 107.36 17.77 114.23
CA HIS A 40 106.00 17.46 114.69
C HIS A 40 104.98 18.55 114.27
N ARG A 41 105.36 19.83 114.28
CA ARG A 41 104.50 20.93 113.83
C ARG A 41 104.22 20.86 112.32
N ILE A 42 105.24 20.61 111.51
CA ILE A 42 105.11 20.44 110.05
C ILE A 42 104.27 19.20 109.71
N ALA A 43 104.50 18.09 110.40
CA ALA A 43 103.70 16.86 110.25
C ALA A 43 102.22 17.08 110.62
N ASN A 44 101.93 17.89 111.63
CA ASN A 44 100.55 18.20 112.01
C ASN A 44 99.87 19.09 110.97
N ILE A 45 100.52 20.15 110.49
CA ILE A 45 100.01 21.04 109.42
C ILE A 45 99.66 20.24 108.16
N ASN A 46 100.53 19.33 107.74
CA ASN A 46 100.27 18.47 106.58
C ASN A 46 99.14 17.44 106.80
N ARG A 47 98.87 17.03 108.04
CA ARG A 47 97.76 16.10 108.37
C ARG A 47 96.40 16.79 108.54
N THR A 48 96.36 18.03 109.03
CA THR A 48 95.10 18.73 109.34
C THR A 48 94.67 19.75 108.31
N ILE A 49 95.60 20.47 107.66
CA ILE A 49 95.26 21.58 106.75
C ILE A 49 95.27 21.14 105.28
N ASN A 50 96.16 20.22 104.88
CA ASN A 50 96.32 19.75 103.50
C ASN A 50 95.54 18.46 103.15
N ARG A 51 94.51 18.09 103.91
CA ARG A 51 93.61 17.00 103.52
C ARG A 51 92.72 17.43 102.35
N ARG A 52 93.03 16.92 101.14
CA ARG A 52 92.16 17.04 99.96
C ARG A 52 90.72 16.62 100.31
N ILE A 53 89.79 17.56 100.21
CA ILE A 53 88.35 17.26 100.25
C ILE A 53 87.99 16.60 98.92
N VAL A 54 87.98 15.28 98.90
CA VAL A 54 87.35 14.50 97.82
C VAL A 54 85.85 14.46 98.15
N PRO A 55 84.95 14.92 97.27
CA PRO A 55 83.52 14.84 97.53
C PRO A 55 83.11 13.36 97.64
N ALA A 56 82.30 13.05 98.65
CA ALA A 56 81.74 11.72 98.81
C ALA A 56 80.80 11.43 97.62
N VAL A 57 81.18 10.50 96.75
CA VAL A 57 80.29 9.98 95.72
C VAL A 57 79.29 9.06 96.41
N GLU A 58 78.11 9.59 96.73
CA GLU A 58 77.00 8.81 97.24
C GLU A 58 76.68 7.66 96.26
N ARG A 59 76.75 6.42 96.73
CA ARG A 59 76.20 5.28 95.99
C ARG A 59 74.68 5.39 96.05
N LEU A 60 74.10 5.99 95.02
CA LEU A 60 72.66 6.11 94.86
C LEU A 60 71.99 4.74 94.95
N THR A 61 70.91 4.66 95.72
CA THR A 61 70.07 3.47 95.83
C THR A 61 69.38 3.16 94.51
N MET A 62 68.95 1.90 94.30
CA MET A 62 68.29 1.49 93.05
C MET A 62 67.04 2.32 92.74
N ASP A 63 66.32 2.80 93.75
CA ASP A 63 65.15 3.66 93.56
C ASP A 63 65.54 5.10 93.16
N GLN A 64 66.68 5.64 93.64
CA GLN A 64 67.22 6.90 93.13
C GLN A 64 67.67 6.78 91.66
N ILE A 65 68.19 5.62 91.24
CA ILE A 65 68.50 5.34 89.82
C ILE A 65 67.21 5.26 88.99
N ARG A 66 66.18 4.55 89.47
CA ARG A 66 64.86 4.51 88.81
C ARG A 66 64.22 5.89 88.70
N MET A 67 64.28 6.71 89.75
CA MET A 67 63.79 8.09 89.74
C MET A 67 64.55 8.97 88.73
N LYS A 68 65.87 8.79 88.57
CA LYS A 68 66.63 9.47 87.51
C LYS A 68 66.23 9.01 86.10
N ILE A 69 66.01 7.71 85.89
CA ILE A 69 65.52 7.18 84.62
C ILE A 69 64.11 7.74 84.31
N LEU A 70 63.18 7.69 85.26
CA LEU A 70 61.84 8.26 85.11
C LEU A 70 61.86 9.77 84.87
N ALA A 71 62.76 10.52 85.50
CA ALA A 71 62.96 11.93 85.23
C ALA A 71 63.49 12.17 83.79
N SER A 72 64.45 11.36 83.32
CA SER A 72 64.97 11.48 81.95
C SER A 72 63.93 11.10 80.88
N GLU A 73 63.13 10.05 81.13
CA GLU A 73 62.01 9.67 80.25
C GLU A 73 60.87 10.70 80.29
N ARG A 74 60.63 11.34 81.44
CA ARG A 74 59.70 12.47 81.53
C ARG A 74 60.18 13.66 80.68
N VAL A 75 61.45 14.05 80.78
CA VAL A 75 62.02 15.12 79.94
C VAL A 75 61.93 14.75 78.45
N ARG A 76 62.18 13.49 78.09
CA ARG A 76 62.02 12.99 76.72
C ARG A 76 60.57 13.06 76.23
N ARG A 77 59.60 12.70 77.08
CA ARG A 77 58.16 12.83 76.77
C ARG A 77 57.75 14.28 76.62
N GLU A 78 58.19 15.18 77.51
CA GLU A 78 57.93 16.62 77.41
C GLU A 78 58.58 17.23 76.14
N GLN A 79 59.71 16.71 75.67
CA GLN A 79 60.30 17.09 74.37
C GLN A 79 59.49 16.57 73.18
N LEU A 80 59.08 15.30 73.20
CA LEU A 80 58.22 14.73 72.16
C LEU A 80 56.85 15.40 72.10
N GLU A 81 56.26 15.74 73.24
CA GLU A 81 55.01 16.50 73.33
C GLU A 81 55.17 17.92 72.80
N ARG A 82 56.32 18.58 73.03
CA ARG A 82 56.61 19.88 72.40
C ARG A 82 56.76 19.77 70.89
N ILE A 83 57.42 18.73 70.37
CA ILE A 83 57.54 18.49 68.93
C ILE A 83 56.16 18.20 68.34
N PHE A 84 55.40 17.26 68.93
CA PHE A 84 54.05 16.93 68.48
C PHE A 84 53.12 18.14 68.55
N ASN A 85 53.16 18.95 69.60
CA ASN A 85 52.36 20.17 69.69
C ASN A 85 52.83 21.23 68.68
N GLN A 86 54.11 21.30 68.32
CA GLN A 86 54.59 22.17 67.23
C GLN A 86 54.20 21.66 65.84
N GLU A 87 54.23 20.34 65.64
CA GLU A 87 53.82 19.67 64.41
C GLU A 87 52.33 19.72 64.23
N LEU A 88 51.51 19.48 65.27
CA LEU A 88 50.09 19.78 65.28
C LEU A 88 49.90 21.25 64.93
N VAL A 89 50.66 22.15 65.54
CA VAL A 89 50.60 23.59 65.26
C VAL A 89 51.05 23.98 63.83
N GLN A 90 51.79 23.13 63.09
CA GLN A 90 52.10 23.26 61.64
C GLN A 90 51.22 22.38 60.74
N TYR A 91 50.58 21.36 61.31
CA TYR A 91 49.33 20.75 60.89
C TYR A 91 48.16 21.66 61.31
N GLN A 92 48.48 22.87 61.81
CA GLN A 92 47.96 24.10 61.24
C GLN A 92 48.89 25.25 60.79
N LYS A 93 49.88 25.03 59.88
CA LYS A 93 50.50 26.01 58.92
C LYS A 93 51.18 25.58 57.59
N ILE A 94 50.54 24.69 56.83
CA ILE A 94 50.70 24.56 55.35
C ILE A 94 49.45 25.08 54.57
N THR A 95 48.30 25.18 55.25
CA THR A 95 46.98 24.71 54.79
C THR A 95 45.70 25.30 55.49
N ASN A 96 45.35 26.62 55.40
CA ASN A 96 44.05 27.22 55.86
C ASN A 96 43.74 28.60 55.34
N THR A 97 44.77 29.40 55.31
CA THR A 97 44.92 30.21 54.13
C THR A 97 44.62 29.38 52.86
N GLN A 98 44.82 28.05 52.77
CA GLN A 98 44.42 27.32 51.55
C GLN A 98 42.90 27.02 51.33
N LYS A 99 41.93 26.90 52.29
CA LYS A 99 40.47 27.15 51.99
C LYS A 99 40.05 28.59 52.04
N GLN A 100 40.79 29.52 52.63
CA GLN A 100 40.54 30.94 52.34
C GLN A 100 40.85 31.23 50.86
N GLU A 101 41.98 30.70 50.35
CA GLU A 101 42.38 30.70 48.95
C GLU A 101 41.39 29.91 48.09
N TYR A 102 41.01 28.68 48.49
CA TYR A 102 40.03 27.89 47.73
C TYR A 102 38.64 28.53 47.71
N GLU A 103 38.13 29.07 48.83
CA GLU A 103 36.87 29.81 48.89
C GLU A 103 36.92 31.03 47.96
N SER A 104 37.99 31.82 48.02
CA SER A 104 38.20 32.99 47.17
C SER A 104 38.32 32.63 45.67
N GLN A 105 39.15 31.65 45.33
CA GLN A 105 39.30 31.14 43.97
C GLN A 105 38.00 30.53 43.44
N THR A 106 37.21 29.86 44.28
CA THR A 106 35.90 29.32 43.90
C THR A 106 34.91 30.43 43.61
N ILE A 107 34.86 31.48 44.45
CA ILE A 107 33.98 32.64 44.23
C ILE A 107 34.34 33.33 42.91
N ASN A 108 35.61 33.62 42.64
CA ASN A 108 36.04 34.26 41.40
C ASN A 108 35.71 33.39 40.16
N ARG A 109 35.97 32.08 40.19
CA ARG A 109 35.60 31.16 39.10
C ARG A 109 34.09 31.09 38.85
N LEU A 110 33.28 31.22 39.91
CA LEU A 110 31.82 31.27 39.78
C LEU A 110 31.35 32.62 39.21
N GLN A 111 31.98 33.73 39.60
CA GLN A 111 31.75 35.06 39.05
C GLN A 111 32.01 35.08 37.53
N ASP A 112 33.21 34.65 37.11
CA ASP A 112 33.60 34.56 35.69
C ASP A 112 32.61 33.71 34.88
N ARG A 113 32.14 32.60 35.46
CA ARG A 113 31.18 31.69 34.80
C ARG A 113 29.78 32.31 34.68
N VAL A 114 29.34 33.11 35.64
CA VAL A 114 28.09 33.88 35.55
C VAL A 114 28.20 34.94 34.46
N ASP A 115 29.31 35.66 34.38
CA ASP A 115 29.54 36.69 33.36
C ASP A 115 29.60 36.09 31.94
N GLN A 116 30.23 34.93 31.76
CA GLN A 116 30.20 34.17 30.50
C GLN A 116 28.77 33.76 30.08
N ILE A 117 27.95 33.26 31.01
CA ILE A 117 26.54 32.90 30.75
C ILE A 117 25.73 34.14 30.37
N ASN A 118 25.94 35.27 31.05
CA ASN A 118 25.27 36.54 30.74
C ASN A 118 25.66 37.06 29.35
N ALA A 119 26.94 36.98 28.98
CA ALA A 119 27.41 37.34 27.64
C ALA A 119 26.77 36.47 26.54
N GLN A 120 26.72 35.15 26.73
CA GLN A 120 26.08 34.22 25.78
C GLN A 120 24.58 34.50 25.60
N LYS A 121 23.84 34.72 26.71
CA LYS A 121 22.41 35.07 26.66
C LYS A 121 22.16 36.41 25.96
N SER A 122 23.06 37.39 26.17
CA SER A 122 22.99 38.69 25.48
C SER A 122 23.12 38.52 23.96
N LEU A 123 24.10 37.74 23.48
CA LEU A 123 24.29 37.46 22.06
C LEU A 123 23.07 36.77 21.43
N GLN A 124 22.57 35.70 22.04
CA GLN A 124 21.36 35.00 21.56
C GLN A 124 20.13 35.92 21.48
N THR A 125 20.00 36.84 22.45
CA THR A 125 18.91 37.83 22.45
C THR A 125 19.06 38.83 21.29
N GLN A 126 20.29 39.27 20.99
CA GLN A 126 20.55 40.18 19.87
C GLN A 126 20.25 39.52 18.51
N GLU A 127 20.68 38.27 18.29
CA GLU A 127 20.39 37.51 17.07
C GLU A 127 18.88 37.35 16.85
N TYR A 128 18.14 36.94 17.89
CA TYR A 128 16.69 36.80 17.82
C TYR A 128 15.99 38.12 17.48
N VAL A 129 16.40 39.22 18.12
CA VAL A 129 15.87 40.57 17.84
C VAL A 129 16.18 41.01 16.42
N GLN A 130 17.36 40.72 15.88
CA GLN A 130 17.74 41.03 14.51
C GLN A 130 16.85 40.30 13.50
N VAL A 131 16.67 38.98 13.65
CA VAL A 131 15.79 38.18 12.78
C VAL A 131 14.34 38.69 12.86
N LYS A 132 13.84 39.02 14.05
CA LYS A 132 12.48 39.55 14.22
C LYS A 132 12.30 40.93 13.59
N ARG A 133 13.29 41.82 13.71
CA ARG A 133 13.29 43.12 13.02
C ARG A 133 13.29 42.95 11.49
N GLN A 134 14.07 42.00 10.96
CA GLN A 134 14.08 41.72 9.52
C GLN A 134 12.72 41.19 9.02
N GLN A 135 12.10 40.25 9.76
CA GLN A 135 10.76 39.75 9.45
C GLN A 135 9.70 40.87 9.50
N GLN A 136 9.74 41.72 10.53
CA GLN A 136 8.85 42.87 10.63
C GLN A 136 9.06 43.87 9.49
N PHE A 137 10.31 44.16 9.12
CA PHE A 137 10.61 45.03 7.99
C PHE A 137 10.09 44.45 6.67
N GLN A 138 10.31 43.15 6.40
CA GLN A 138 9.81 42.49 5.18
C GLN A 138 8.28 42.51 5.08
N ASN A 139 7.57 42.34 6.19
CA ASN A 139 6.10 42.35 6.22
C ASN A 139 5.50 43.77 6.16
N ASN A 140 6.18 44.75 6.76
CA ASN A 140 5.70 46.14 6.88
C ASN A 140 6.19 47.04 5.75
N CYS A 141 7.19 46.65 4.96
CA CYS A 141 7.64 47.39 3.80
C CYS A 141 6.62 47.25 2.65
N ASP A 142 5.82 48.29 2.45
CA ASP A 142 4.76 48.28 1.43
C ASP A 142 5.31 48.09 0.00
N GLU A 143 6.55 48.52 -0.29
CA GLU A 143 7.23 48.22 -1.56
C GLU A 143 7.46 46.71 -1.77
N LEU A 144 7.85 45.98 -0.72
CA LEU A 144 8.02 44.53 -0.78
C LEU A 144 6.66 43.82 -0.88
N ARG A 145 5.63 44.35 -0.22
CA ARG A 145 4.25 43.83 -0.35
C ARG A 145 3.75 43.99 -1.79
N GLY A 146 3.87 45.17 -2.38
CA GLY A 146 3.50 45.42 -3.78
C GLY A 146 4.30 44.59 -4.79
N ARG A 147 5.59 44.34 -4.54
CA ARG A 147 6.39 43.41 -5.36
C ARG A 147 5.91 41.96 -5.25
N ASN A 148 5.57 41.48 -4.05
CA ASN A 148 5.02 40.15 -3.84
C ASN A 148 3.64 39.99 -4.51
N GLU A 149 2.77 40.98 -4.40
CA GLU A 149 1.48 41.03 -5.11
C GLU A 149 1.67 40.98 -6.63
N LEU A 150 2.65 41.72 -7.17
CA LEU A 150 2.97 41.70 -8.60
C LEU A 150 3.56 40.35 -9.08
N ILE A 151 4.34 39.66 -8.24
CA ILE A 151 4.80 38.29 -8.51
C ILE A 151 3.60 37.32 -8.54
N ASN A 152 2.72 37.39 -7.54
CA ASN A 152 1.53 36.55 -7.45
C ASN A 152 0.57 36.79 -8.64
N ALA A 153 0.35 38.06 -9.02
CA ALA A 153 -0.45 38.42 -10.19
C ALA A 153 0.14 37.88 -11.50
N ARG A 154 1.47 37.89 -11.65
CA ARG A 154 2.16 37.27 -12.80
C ARG A 154 2.00 35.74 -12.81
N ALA A 155 2.13 35.09 -11.66
CA ALA A 155 1.93 33.64 -11.54
C ALA A 155 0.50 33.24 -11.91
N ASN A 156 -0.51 33.92 -11.36
CA ASN A 156 -1.93 33.70 -11.69
C ASN A 156 -2.22 33.91 -13.19
N ARG A 157 -1.62 34.95 -13.80
CA ARG A 157 -1.75 35.20 -15.24
C ARG A 157 -1.19 34.05 -16.07
N ILE A 158 0.00 33.56 -15.76
CA ILE A 158 0.61 32.40 -16.46
C ILE A 158 -0.29 31.16 -16.32
N GLN A 159 -0.87 30.94 -15.13
CA GLN A 159 -1.79 29.83 -14.89
C GLN A 159 -3.08 29.95 -15.75
N TRP A 160 -3.65 31.15 -15.89
CA TRP A 160 -4.79 31.38 -16.79
C TRP A 160 -4.43 31.20 -18.27
N GLU A 161 -3.24 31.64 -18.70
CA GLU A 161 -2.76 31.44 -20.08
C GLU A 161 -2.58 29.93 -20.39
N LEU A 162 -2.06 29.14 -19.44
CA LEU A 162 -1.99 27.68 -19.56
C LEU A 162 -3.38 27.02 -19.62
N GLN A 163 -4.31 27.42 -18.74
CA GLN A 163 -5.67 26.90 -18.73
C GLN A 163 -6.42 27.21 -20.03
N ALA A 164 -6.22 28.39 -20.62
CA ALA A 164 -6.80 28.76 -21.90
C ALA A 164 -6.23 27.92 -23.07
N LEU A 165 -4.94 27.59 -23.05
CA LEU A 165 -4.32 26.69 -24.02
C LEU A 165 -4.87 25.26 -23.92
N GLU A 166 -5.08 24.76 -22.71
CA GLU A 166 -5.67 23.43 -22.47
C GLU A 166 -7.14 23.37 -22.93
N GLN A 167 -7.96 24.37 -22.59
CA GLN A 167 -9.33 24.47 -23.09
C GLN A 167 -9.39 24.54 -24.63
N LYS A 168 -8.43 25.23 -25.27
CA LYS A 168 -8.34 25.25 -26.74
C LYS A 168 -8.02 23.87 -27.31
N LYS A 169 -7.03 23.15 -26.74
CA LYS A 169 -6.68 21.78 -27.15
C LYS A 169 -7.89 20.85 -27.04
N ASN A 170 -8.64 20.92 -25.94
CA ASN A 170 -9.83 20.08 -25.74
C ASN A 170 -10.91 20.37 -26.79
N ARG A 171 -11.21 21.65 -27.06
CA ARG A 171 -12.16 22.03 -28.14
C ARG A 171 -11.72 21.60 -29.53
N ASP A 172 -10.41 21.63 -29.82
CA ASP A 172 -9.89 21.18 -31.11
C ASP A 172 -9.86 19.64 -31.21
N TYR A 173 -9.78 18.92 -30.09
CA TYR A 173 -9.96 17.47 -30.00
C TYR A 173 -11.43 17.03 -30.13
N GLU A 174 -12.36 17.72 -29.48
CA GLU A 174 -13.81 17.53 -29.65
C GLU A 174 -14.22 17.65 -31.12
N LYS A 175 -13.75 18.70 -31.82
CA LYS A 175 -13.97 18.85 -33.28
C LYS A 175 -13.36 17.73 -34.13
N GLN A 176 -12.31 17.05 -33.65
CA GLN A 176 -11.75 15.88 -34.36
C GLN A 176 -12.65 14.66 -34.17
N ILE A 177 -13.23 14.49 -32.97
CA ILE A 177 -14.23 13.45 -32.70
C ILE A 177 -15.48 13.69 -33.56
N ASP A 178 -16.02 14.92 -33.58
CA ASP A 178 -17.20 15.26 -34.39
C ASP A 178 -16.99 14.94 -35.87
N ARG A 179 -15.84 15.33 -36.44
CA ARG A 179 -15.47 15.00 -37.83
C ARG A 179 -15.34 13.50 -38.09
N ALA A 180 -14.88 12.73 -37.10
CA ALA A 180 -14.79 11.27 -37.23
C ALA A 180 -16.18 10.63 -37.21
N LEU A 181 -17.10 11.14 -36.38
CA LEU A 181 -18.50 10.71 -36.35
C LEU A 181 -19.23 11.08 -37.66
N ASP A 182 -19.03 12.29 -38.17
CA ASP A 182 -19.54 12.72 -39.49
C ASP A 182 -19.03 11.79 -40.60
N GLN A 183 -17.74 11.43 -40.60
CA GLN A 183 -17.17 10.52 -41.58
C GLN A 183 -17.76 9.10 -41.48
N ILE A 184 -18.02 8.59 -40.27
CA ILE A 184 -18.68 7.30 -40.06
C ILE A 184 -20.11 7.34 -40.61
N THR A 185 -20.91 8.36 -40.27
CA THR A 185 -22.29 8.46 -40.75
C THR A 185 -22.40 8.64 -42.26
N LEU A 186 -21.45 9.35 -42.90
CA LEU A 186 -21.34 9.43 -44.36
C LEU A 186 -20.99 8.06 -44.98
N ASN A 187 -20.09 7.29 -44.39
CA ASN A 187 -19.74 5.95 -44.85
C ASN A 187 -20.92 4.98 -44.71
N ASP A 188 -21.64 5.00 -43.58
CA ASP A 188 -22.83 4.17 -43.34
C ASP A 188 -23.94 4.52 -44.34
N PHE A 189 -24.13 5.80 -44.66
CA PHE A 189 -25.09 6.23 -45.68
C PHE A 189 -24.70 5.76 -47.09
N GLN A 190 -23.40 5.79 -47.44
CA GLN A 190 -22.91 5.23 -48.70
C GLN A 190 -23.11 3.70 -48.77
N LEU A 191 -22.85 2.98 -47.68
CA LEU A 191 -23.09 1.54 -47.60
C LEU A 191 -24.59 1.22 -47.77
N PHE A 192 -25.47 1.98 -47.12
CA PHE A 192 -26.92 1.87 -47.29
C PHE A 192 -27.38 2.13 -48.73
N GLN A 193 -26.82 3.16 -49.41
CA GLN A 193 -27.08 3.42 -50.83
C GLN A 193 -26.67 2.23 -51.70
N GLN A 194 -25.47 1.66 -51.48
CA GLN A 194 -24.97 0.48 -52.20
C GLN A 194 -25.86 -0.75 -51.98
N GLN A 195 -26.23 -1.04 -50.72
CA GLN A 195 -27.16 -2.14 -50.39
C GLN A 195 -28.52 -1.95 -51.06
N ARG A 196 -29.06 -0.73 -51.09
CA ARG A 196 -30.33 -0.42 -51.76
C ARG A 196 -30.23 -0.57 -53.28
N GLN A 197 -29.08 -0.21 -53.87
CA GLN A 197 -28.82 -0.41 -55.30
C GLN A 197 -28.68 -1.90 -55.64
N GLN A 198 -27.97 -2.69 -54.82
CA GLN A 198 -27.86 -4.14 -55.00
C GLN A 198 -29.23 -4.81 -54.91
N ALA A 199 -30.02 -4.52 -53.88
CA ALA A 199 -31.37 -5.07 -53.73
C ALA A 199 -32.34 -4.66 -54.87
N TYR A 200 -32.05 -3.60 -55.61
CA TYR A 200 -32.77 -3.24 -56.84
C TYR A 200 -32.28 -4.04 -58.05
N LEU A 201 -30.97 -4.28 -58.17
CA LEU A 201 -30.40 -5.15 -59.20
C LEU A 201 -30.87 -6.61 -59.04
N ASP A 202 -30.87 -7.14 -57.83
CA ASP A 202 -31.35 -8.49 -57.52
C ASP A 202 -32.81 -8.67 -57.96
N LYS A 203 -33.67 -7.69 -57.65
CA LYS A 203 -35.08 -7.68 -58.12
C LYS A 203 -35.20 -7.59 -59.65
N LEU A 204 -34.32 -6.86 -60.31
CA LEU A 204 -34.28 -6.81 -61.78
C LEU A 204 -33.84 -8.15 -62.39
N GLU A 205 -32.93 -8.88 -61.75
CA GLU A 205 -32.58 -10.24 -62.17
C GLU A 205 -33.73 -11.21 -61.97
N ASP A 206 -34.43 -11.19 -60.84
CA ASP A 206 -35.60 -12.03 -60.59
C ASP A 206 -36.70 -11.79 -61.62
N ILE A 207 -37.00 -10.52 -61.95
CA ILE A 207 -37.97 -10.16 -63.00
C ILE A 207 -37.52 -10.71 -64.36
N LYS A 208 -36.22 -10.63 -64.70
CA LYS A 208 -35.69 -11.22 -65.95
C LYS A 208 -35.80 -12.74 -65.97
N ARG A 209 -35.54 -13.43 -64.85
CA ARG A 209 -35.71 -14.89 -64.73
C ARG A 209 -37.17 -15.29 -64.96
N GLN A 210 -38.11 -14.60 -64.30
CA GLN A 210 -39.55 -14.82 -64.49
C GLN A 210 -40.01 -14.54 -65.94
N GLN A 211 -39.46 -13.50 -66.60
CA GLN A 211 -39.73 -13.25 -68.03
C GLN A 211 -39.22 -14.39 -68.92
N ILE A 212 -38.04 -14.95 -68.66
CA ILE A 212 -37.49 -16.09 -69.40
C ILE A 212 -38.36 -17.34 -69.17
N GLU A 213 -38.78 -17.60 -67.94
CA GLU A 213 -39.70 -18.71 -67.60
C GLU A 213 -41.04 -18.59 -68.34
N LEU A 214 -41.70 -17.43 -68.28
CA LEU A 214 -42.94 -17.15 -69.02
C LEU A 214 -42.76 -17.27 -70.55
N THR A 215 -41.61 -16.85 -71.08
CA THR A 215 -41.28 -17.02 -72.50
C THR A 215 -41.11 -18.50 -72.86
N ASN A 216 -40.51 -19.30 -71.98
CA ASN A 216 -40.38 -20.74 -72.17
C ASN A 216 -41.73 -21.47 -72.06
N GLU A 217 -42.61 -21.06 -71.15
CA GLU A 217 -43.97 -21.62 -71.06
C GLU A 217 -44.83 -21.27 -72.29
N THR A 218 -44.77 -20.02 -72.76
CA THR A 218 -45.51 -19.61 -73.97
C THR A 218 -45.00 -20.33 -75.21
N ASN A 219 -43.68 -20.49 -75.37
CA ASN A 219 -43.09 -21.31 -76.42
C ASN A 219 -43.53 -22.78 -76.36
N LYS A 220 -43.54 -23.40 -75.17
CA LYS A 220 -44.09 -24.76 -74.98
C LYS A 220 -45.56 -24.84 -75.37
N ARG A 221 -46.40 -23.88 -74.99
CA ARG A 221 -47.83 -23.83 -75.39
C ARG A 221 -48.01 -23.67 -76.91
N ILE A 222 -47.14 -22.89 -77.57
CA ILE A 222 -47.16 -22.74 -79.04
C ILE A 222 -46.81 -24.07 -79.72
N GLN A 223 -45.75 -24.75 -79.26
CA GLN A 223 -45.36 -26.07 -79.77
C GLN A 223 -46.48 -27.11 -79.57
N LEU A 224 -47.11 -27.13 -78.39
CA LEU A 224 -48.24 -28.03 -78.10
C LEU A 224 -49.45 -27.77 -79.03
N LYS A 225 -49.80 -26.50 -79.27
CA LYS A 225 -50.84 -26.13 -80.24
C LYS A 225 -50.49 -26.52 -81.67
N GLN A 226 -49.21 -26.42 -82.07
CA GLN A 226 -48.75 -26.90 -83.38
C GLN A 226 -48.82 -28.43 -83.48
N SER A 227 -48.47 -29.17 -82.42
CA SER A 227 -48.62 -30.64 -82.38
C SER A 227 -50.08 -31.05 -82.57
N MET A 228 -51.00 -30.49 -81.76
CA MET A 228 -52.43 -30.82 -81.88
C MET A 228 -52.98 -30.48 -83.28
N LYS A 229 -52.60 -29.33 -83.86
CA LYS A 229 -53.01 -28.97 -85.22
C LYS A 229 -52.47 -29.93 -86.29
N ASN A 230 -51.27 -30.48 -86.10
CA ASN A 230 -50.71 -31.49 -86.99
C ASN A 230 -51.42 -32.85 -86.83
N GLU A 231 -51.78 -33.24 -85.60
CA GLU A 231 -52.57 -34.43 -85.31
C GLU A 231 -53.99 -34.33 -85.90
N GLU A 232 -54.66 -33.18 -85.74
CA GLU A 232 -55.95 -32.89 -86.39
C GLU A 232 -55.85 -33.01 -87.92
N MET A 233 -54.78 -32.49 -88.52
CA MET A 233 -54.55 -32.61 -89.97
C MET A 233 -54.35 -34.07 -90.42
N GLN A 234 -53.60 -34.87 -89.66
CA GLN A 234 -53.41 -36.30 -89.93
C GLN A 234 -54.70 -37.10 -89.76
N LEU A 235 -55.51 -36.79 -88.74
CA LEU A 235 -56.82 -37.40 -88.54
C LEU A 235 -57.78 -37.07 -89.71
N PHE A 236 -57.80 -35.81 -90.15
CA PHE A 236 -58.60 -35.39 -91.31
C PHE A 236 -58.16 -36.07 -92.61
N GLN A 237 -56.85 -36.23 -92.84
CA GLN A 237 -56.32 -37.00 -93.98
C GLN A 237 -56.78 -38.46 -93.94
N LYS A 238 -56.65 -39.14 -92.79
CA LYS A 238 -57.16 -40.51 -92.60
C LYS A 238 -58.67 -40.61 -92.80
N GLU A 239 -59.44 -39.60 -92.39
CA GLU A 239 -60.89 -39.56 -92.60
C GLU A 239 -61.25 -39.39 -94.09
N GLN A 240 -60.44 -38.67 -94.87
CA GLN A 240 -60.59 -38.61 -96.34
C GLN A 240 -60.23 -39.95 -97.00
N GLU A 241 -59.13 -40.59 -96.59
CA GLU A 241 -58.72 -41.92 -97.07
C GLU A 241 -59.81 -42.97 -96.79
N LEU A 242 -60.34 -43.00 -95.56
CA LEU A 242 -61.43 -43.90 -95.18
C LEU A 242 -62.72 -43.62 -95.96
N ARG A 243 -63.05 -42.35 -96.24
CA ARG A 243 -64.20 -42.00 -97.10
C ARG A 243 -64.00 -42.41 -98.56
N ALA A 244 -62.80 -42.28 -99.10
CA ALA A 244 -62.48 -42.75 -100.44
C ALA A 244 -62.58 -44.28 -100.56
N LEU A 245 -62.00 -45.01 -99.60
CA LEU A 245 -62.11 -46.48 -99.51
C LEU A 245 -63.57 -46.93 -99.33
N GLY A 246 -64.36 -46.20 -98.54
CA GLY A 246 -65.81 -46.44 -98.39
C GLY A 246 -66.55 -46.33 -99.73
N ALA A 247 -66.28 -45.28 -100.51
CA ALA A 247 -66.86 -45.09 -101.83
C ALA A 247 -66.42 -46.18 -102.84
N GLU A 248 -65.18 -46.66 -102.75
CA GLU A 248 -64.71 -47.82 -103.55
C GLU A 248 -65.45 -49.10 -103.19
N VAL A 249 -65.70 -49.35 -101.89
CA VAL A 249 -66.49 -50.51 -101.41
C VAL A 249 -67.94 -50.43 -101.88
N GLU A 250 -68.60 -49.27 -101.76
CA GLU A 250 -69.96 -49.05 -102.29
C GLU A 250 -70.00 -49.27 -103.82
N GLN A 251 -69.02 -48.76 -104.56
CA GLN A 251 -68.94 -48.96 -106.01
C GLN A 251 -68.70 -50.44 -106.38
N MET A 252 -67.92 -51.18 -105.59
CA MET A 252 -67.76 -52.64 -105.74
C MET A 252 -69.08 -53.37 -105.46
N GLN A 253 -69.83 -53.01 -104.41
CA GLN A 253 -71.14 -53.58 -104.11
C GLN A 253 -72.15 -53.31 -105.24
N ILE A 254 -72.20 -52.08 -105.78
CA ILE A 254 -73.04 -51.72 -106.93
C ILE A 254 -72.68 -52.56 -108.17
N ASN A 255 -71.39 -52.80 -108.41
CA ASN A 255 -70.95 -53.66 -109.52
C ASN A 255 -71.30 -55.14 -109.29
N LEU A 256 -71.26 -55.61 -108.05
CA LEU A 256 -71.66 -56.96 -107.67
C LEU A 256 -73.17 -57.16 -107.89
N MET A 257 -74.01 -56.24 -107.40
CA MET A 257 -75.47 -56.23 -107.68
C MET A 257 -75.79 -56.16 -109.18
N LYS A 258 -75.03 -55.39 -109.98
CA LYS A 258 -75.19 -55.34 -111.43
C LYS A 258 -74.83 -56.67 -112.11
N ASN A 259 -73.85 -57.39 -111.58
CA ASN A 259 -73.49 -58.71 -112.09
C ASN A 259 -74.52 -59.78 -111.68
N GLU A 260 -75.01 -59.76 -110.44
CA GLU A 260 -76.16 -60.59 -110.01
C GLU A 260 -77.39 -60.32 -110.87
N SER A 261 -77.72 -59.06 -111.15
CA SER A 261 -78.83 -58.70 -112.05
C SER A 261 -78.63 -59.20 -113.49
N LYS A 262 -77.38 -59.23 -114.00
CA LYS A 262 -77.07 -59.83 -115.30
C LYS A 262 -77.22 -61.36 -115.28
N PHE A 263 -76.67 -62.03 -114.27
CA PHE A 263 -76.82 -63.48 -114.08
C PHE A 263 -78.30 -63.87 -114.00
N ASN A 264 -79.08 -63.19 -113.16
CA ASN A 264 -80.52 -63.41 -113.03
C ASN A 264 -81.26 -63.18 -114.36
N CYS A 265 -80.80 -62.26 -115.22
CA CYS A 265 -81.38 -62.02 -116.54
C CYS A 265 -81.06 -63.13 -117.56
N GLU A 266 -79.86 -63.71 -117.50
CA GLU A 266 -79.50 -64.89 -118.33
C GLU A 266 -80.17 -66.17 -117.81
N GLU A 267 -80.33 -66.31 -116.49
CA GLU A 267 -81.15 -67.36 -115.89
C GLU A 267 -82.62 -67.20 -116.29
N LEU A 268 -83.19 -65.99 -116.25
CA LEU A 268 -84.56 -65.75 -116.68
C LEU A 268 -84.77 -66.10 -118.17
N LYS A 269 -83.78 -65.83 -119.04
CA LYS A 269 -83.84 -66.23 -120.46
C LYS A 269 -83.82 -67.74 -120.66
N THR A 270 -82.98 -68.47 -119.89
CA THR A 270 -82.96 -69.94 -119.96
C THR A 270 -84.23 -70.55 -119.36
N GLN A 271 -84.75 -69.99 -118.27
CA GLN A 271 -86.07 -70.35 -117.72
C GLN A 271 -87.22 -70.03 -118.69
N GLN A 272 -87.16 -68.93 -119.45
CA GLN A 272 -88.17 -68.61 -120.48
C GLN A 272 -88.21 -69.66 -121.60
N LEU A 273 -87.04 -70.09 -122.09
CA LEU A 273 -86.88 -71.20 -123.07
C LEU A 273 -87.48 -72.53 -122.55
N ILE A 274 -87.30 -72.82 -121.27
CA ILE A 274 -87.93 -73.96 -120.58
C ILE A 274 -89.46 -73.74 -120.44
N SER A 275 -89.92 -72.51 -120.20
CA SER A 275 -91.34 -72.19 -120.08
C SER A 275 -92.12 -72.33 -121.40
N GLU A 276 -91.50 -72.00 -122.54
CA GLU A 276 -92.16 -72.13 -123.86
C GLU A 276 -92.32 -73.59 -124.28
N THR A 277 -91.39 -74.46 -123.87
CA THR A 277 -91.50 -75.91 -124.07
C THR A 277 -92.51 -76.57 -123.12
N LEU A 278 -92.66 -76.07 -121.88
CA LEU A 278 -93.70 -76.51 -120.93
C LEU A 278 -95.11 -76.03 -121.30
N LYS A 279 -95.27 -74.79 -121.81
CA LYS A 279 -96.56 -74.21 -122.23
C LYS A 279 -97.28 -74.97 -123.35
N ARG A 280 -96.58 -75.85 -124.10
CA ARG A 280 -97.21 -76.78 -125.05
C ARG A 280 -97.73 -78.08 -124.43
N LYS A 281 -97.31 -78.43 -123.21
CA LYS A 281 -97.77 -79.63 -122.48
C LYS A 281 -98.86 -79.33 -121.44
N GLN A 282 -98.82 -78.15 -120.81
CA GLN A 282 -99.70 -77.83 -119.67
C GLN A 282 -101.09 -77.29 -120.05
N LYS A 283 -101.49 -77.31 -121.33
CA LYS A 283 -102.87 -76.94 -121.73
C LYS A 283 -103.91 -78.00 -121.34
N ASP A 284 -103.49 -79.24 -121.05
CA ASP A 284 -104.36 -80.38 -120.73
C ASP A 284 -104.42 -80.73 -119.22
N GLU A 285 -103.60 -80.08 -118.38
CA GLU A 285 -103.44 -80.41 -116.95
C GLU A 285 -104.13 -79.46 -115.96
N LYS A 286 -105.28 -78.90 -116.36
CA LYS A 286 -106.44 -78.56 -115.50
C LYS A 286 -106.24 -77.46 -114.44
N LEU A 287 -107.16 -76.51 -114.26
CA LEU A 287 -108.54 -76.76 -113.75
C LEU A 287 -108.63 -77.70 -112.51
N LYS A 288 -107.53 -77.97 -111.79
CA LYS A 288 -107.50 -78.81 -110.59
C LYS A 288 -106.92 -78.14 -109.32
N GLU A 289 -106.07 -77.12 -109.44
CA GLU A 289 -105.38 -76.50 -108.29
C GLU A 289 -106.19 -75.43 -107.53
N GLY A 290 -107.27 -74.90 -108.12
CA GLY A 290 -108.12 -73.84 -107.53
C GLY A 290 -108.93 -74.23 -106.27
N ARG A 291 -108.52 -75.26 -105.54
CA ARG A 291 -109.04 -75.66 -104.22
C ARG A 291 -107.95 -75.69 -103.13
N GLU A 292 -106.70 -75.39 -103.46
CA GLU A 292 -105.58 -75.39 -102.51
C GLU A 292 -105.31 -73.98 -101.94
N ASP A 293 -105.47 -72.93 -102.75
CA ASP A 293 -105.20 -71.52 -102.38
C ASP A 293 -105.97 -71.03 -101.13
N VAL A 294 -107.20 -71.51 -100.94
CA VAL A 294 -108.07 -71.10 -99.82
C VAL A 294 -107.51 -71.55 -98.46
N LYS A 295 -106.66 -72.58 -98.42
CA LYS A 295 -105.98 -73.00 -97.17
C LYS A 295 -104.79 -72.12 -96.80
N ASN A 296 -104.09 -71.55 -97.79
CA ASN A 296 -102.87 -70.77 -97.54
C ASN A 296 -103.19 -69.38 -96.95
N ILE A 297 -104.24 -68.72 -97.45
CA ILE A 297 -104.68 -67.39 -96.98
C ILE A 297 -105.01 -67.40 -95.47
N GLN A 298 -105.59 -68.49 -94.96
CA GLN A 298 -105.95 -68.59 -93.55
C GLN A 298 -104.72 -68.75 -92.63
N ALA A 299 -103.67 -69.43 -93.10
CA ALA A 299 -102.41 -69.58 -92.36
C ALA A 299 -101.61 -68.26 -92.30
N GLU A 300 -101.70 -67.44 -93.34
CA GLU A 300 -100.97 -66.17 -93.45
C GLU A 300 -101.52 -65.09 -92.50
N ILE A 301 -102.84 -65.06 -92.29
CA ILE A 301 -103.50 -64.16 -91.31
C ILE A 301 -103.06 -64.47 -89.87
N ASP A 302 -102.91 -65.75 -89.51
CA ASP A 302 -102.46 -66.14 -88.17
C ASP A 302 -100.94 -65.96 -87.98
N ALA A 303 -100.14 -66.03 -89.05
CA ALA A 303 -98.73 -65.67 -89.02
C ALA A 303 -98.54 -64.16 -88.79
N GLN A 304 -99.34 -63.31 -89.44
CA GLN A 304 -99.28 -61.86 -89.29
C GLN A 304 -99.58 -61.42 -87.85
N LYS A 305 -100.65 -61.95 -87.25
CA LYS A 305 -101.00 -61.67 -85.83
C LYS A 305 -99.90 -62.05 -84.84
N ARG A 306 -99.09 -63.08 -85.13
CA ARG A 306 -97.94 -63.45 -84.28
C ARG A 306 -96.80 -62.42 -84.39
N ARG A 307 -96.48 -61.97 -85.62
CA ARG A 307 -95.48 -60.93 -85.86
C ARG A 307 -95.85 -59.61 -85.19
N ASP A 308 -97.12 -59.20 -85.25
CA ASP A 308 -97.57 -57.95 -84.62
C ASP A 308 -97.44 -58.01 -83.08
N LEU A 309 -97.75 -59.17 -82.48
CA LEU A 309 -97.64 -59.40 -81.03
C LEU A 309 -96.16 -59.50 -80.57
N GLU A 310 -95.29 -60.05 -81.41
CA GLU A 310 -93.84 -60.10 -81.20
C GLU A 310 -93.19 -58.72 -81.36
N ASN A 311 -93.59 -57.93 -82.36
CA ASN A 311 -93.20 -56.53 -82.51
C ASN A 311 -93.65 -55.68 -81.30
N GLN A 312 -94.85 -55.95 -80.75
CA GLN A 312 -95.33 -55.26 -79.55
C GLN A 312 -94.51 -55.61 -78.29
N LYS A 313 -94.04 -56.86 -78.17
CA LYS A 313 -93.06 -57.25 -77.14
C LYS A 313 -91.72 -56.57 -77.34
N ASN A 314 -91.15 -56.63 -78.55
CA ASN A 314 -89.84 -56.04 -78.85
C ASN A 314 -89.83 -54.52 -78.62
N LEU A 315 -90.93 -53.83 -78.94
CA LEU A 315 -91.07 -52.40 -78.66
C LEU A 315 -91.11 -52.12 -77.14
N LYS A 316 -91.80 -52.96 -76.37
CA LYS A 316 -91.85 -52.85 -74.91
C LYS A 316 -90.49 -53.15 -74.28
N GLU A 317 -89.79 -54.20 -74.71
CA GLU A 317 -88.44 -54.54 -74.24
C GLU A 317 -87.44 -53.42 -74.57
N MET A 318 -87.51 -52.83 -75.77
CA MET A 318 -86.74 -51.62 -76.10
C MET A 318 -87.08 -50.45 -75.19
N GLN A 319 -88.36 -50.24 -74.87
CA GLN A 319 -88.79 -49.15 -73.98
C GLN A 319 -88.30 -49.37 -72.53
N ASP A 320 -88.30 -50.61 -72.05
CA ASP A 320 -87.77 -51.01 -70.75
C ASP A 320 -86.22 -50.88 -70.71
N ILE A 321 -85.52 -51.21 -71.80
CA ILE A 321 -84.07 -50.98 -71.96
C ILE A 321 -83.74 -49.48 -71.94
N TYR A 322 -84.47 -48.65 -72.69
CA TYR A 322 -84.28 -47.19 -72.68
C TYR A 322 -84.49 -46.61 -71.28
N GLN A 323 -85.53 -47.04 -70.54
CA GLN A 323 -85.72 -46.63 -69.14
C GLN A 323 -84.60 -47.11 -68.20
N GLY A 324 -84.00 -48.26 -68.48
CA GLY A 324 -82.80 -48.74 -67.78
C GLY A 324 -81.60 -47.82 -68.00
N VAL A 325 -81.28 -47.50 -69.26
CA VAL A 325 -80.19 -46.59 -69.64
C VAL A 325 -80.40 -45.18 -69.11
N GLU A 326 -81.64 -44.66 -69.14
CA GLU A 326 -82.00 -43.35 -68.57
C GLU A 326 -81.72 -43.30 -67.05
N LYS A 327 -82.07 -44.37 -66.32
CA LYS A 327 -81.79 -44.52 -64.88
C LYS A 327 -80.30 -44.62 -64.58
N GLU A 328 -79.54 -45.40 -65.35
CA GLU A 328 -78.08 -45.46 -65.19
C GLU A 328 -77.44 -44.09 -65.44
N ARG A 329 -77.86 -43.38 -66.50
CA ARG A 329 -77.35 -42.04 -66.81
C ARG A 329 -77.62 -41.03 -65.70
N GLN A 330 -78.80 -41.10 -65.06
CA GLN A 330 -79.10 -40.30 -63.86
C GLN A 330 -78.25 -40.68 -62.65
N ASN A 331 -77.92 -41.96 -62.46
CA ASN A 331 -77.03 -42.42 -61.40
C ASN A 331 -75.58 -41.97 -61.63
N TYR A 332 -75.06 -42.08 -62.86
CA TYR A 332 -73.74 -41.56 -63.21
C TYR A 332 -73.63 -40.06 -62.96
N LYS A 333 -74.64 -39.26 -63.36
CA LYS A 333 -74.64 -37.81 -63.09
C LYS A 333 -74.58 -37.49 -61.58
N LYS A 334 -75.35 -38.21 -60.75
CA LYS A 334 -75.29 -38.07 -59.28
C LYS A 334 -73.92 -38.47 -58.72
N MET A 335 -73.29 -39.50 -59.29
CA MET A 335 -71.95 -39.92 -58.89
C MET A 335 -70.89 -38.87 -59.26
N GLU A 336 -70.97 -38.26 -60.44
CA GLU A 336 -70.11 -37.15 -60.87
C GLU A 336 -70.28 -35.92 -59.96
N GLU A 337 -71.51 -35.53 -59.65
CA GLU A 337 -71.82 -34.43 -58.72
C GLU A 337 -71.21 -34.68 -57.33
N GLN A 338 -71.38 -35.88 -56.77
CA GLN A 338 -70.75 -36.29 -55.50
C GLN A 338 -69.22 -36.35 -55.56
N MET A 339 -68.64 -36.72 -56.71
CA MET A 339 -67.19 -36.75 -56.89
C MET A 339 -66.60 -35.34 -57.01
N ILE A 340 -67.31 -34.40 -57.62
CA ILE A 340 -66.94 -32.98 -57.67
C ILE A 340 -67.00 -32.37 -56.26
N ASP A 341 -68.07 -32.61 -55.51
CA ASP A 341 -68.22 -32.11 -54.13
C ASP A 341 -67.12 -32.66 -53.20
N THR A 342 -66.79 -33.95 -53.31
CA THR A 342 -65.71 -34.55 -52.49
C THR A 342 -64.32 -34.04 -52.86
N LEU A 343 -64.02 -33.83 -54.15
CA LEU A 343 -62.77 -33.19 -54.59
C LEU A 343 -62.69 -31.72 -54.14
N PHE A 344 -63.80 -30.98 -54.21
CA PHE A 344 -63.88 -29.59 -53.74
C PHE A 344 -63.66 -29.47 -52.23
N LEU A 345 -64.29 -30.35 -51.44
CA LEU A 345 -64.08 -30.42 -49.98
C LEU A 345 -62.63 -30.82 -49.62
N GLN A 346 -62.01 -31.74 -50.36
CA GLN A 346 -60.58 -32.06 -50.18
C GLN A 346 -59.67 -30.86 -50.44
N ASP A 347 -59.93 -30.07 -51.49
CA ASP A 347 -59.13 -28.88 -51.82
C ASP A 347 -59.36 -27.73 -50.81
N ILE A 348 -60.56 -27.61 -50.22
CA ILE A 348 -60.81 -26.74 -49.06
C ILE A 348 -60.01 -27.22 -47.85
N HIS A 349 -60.13 -28.48 -47.45
CA HIS A 349 -59.41 -29.02 -46.30
C HIS A 349 -57.87 -28.92 -46.47
N ALA A 350 -57.35 -29.06 -47.68
CA ALA A 350 -55.93 -28.87 -47.97
C ALA A 350 -55.50 -27.39 -47.86
N LYS A 351 -56.37 -26.43 -48.17
CA LYS A 351 -56.13 -24.99 -47.96
C LYS A 351 -56.22 -24.61 -46.49
N ASP A 352 -57.22 -25.11 -45.78
CA ASP A 352 -57.38 -24.91 -44.34
C ASP A 352 -56.21 -25.51 -43.55
N ALA A 353 -55.73 -26.71 -43.92
CA ALA A 353 -54.54 -27.31 -43.32
C ALA A 353 -53.27 -26.45 -43.55
N LYS A 354 -53.10 -25.86 -44.74
CA LYS A 354 -52.00 -24.93 -45.04
C LYS A 354 -52.14 -23.59 -44.30
N GLN A 355 -53.37 -23.09 -44.14
CA GLN A 355 -53.69 -21.89 -43.36
C GLN A 355 -53.34 -22.12 -41.88
N LEU A 356 -53.85 -23.20 -41.29
CA LEU A 356 -53.57 -23.61 -39.91
C LEU A 356 -52.07 -23.85 -39.67
N GLN A 357 -51.36 -24.46 -40.62
CA GLN A 357 -49.91 -24.65 -40.52
C GLN A 357 -49.15 -23.32 -40.54
N ARG A 358 -49.59 -22.32 -41.34
CA ARG A 358 -49.04 -20.96 -41.31
C ARG A 358 -49.27 -20.29 -39.97
N GLU A 359 -50.49 -20.37 -39.44
CA GLU A 359 -50.85 -19.81 -38.13
C GLU A 359 -50.07 -20.47 -36.99
N GLN A 360 -49.90 -21.80 -37.02
CA GLN A 360 -49.05 -22.53 -36.07
C GLN A 360 -47.59 -22.09 -36.15
N ASN A 361 -47.02 -22.00 -37.36
CA ASN A 361 -45.65 -21.54 -37.59
C ASN A 361 -45.46 -20.08 -37.12
N GLU A 362 -46.41 -19.19 -37.38
CA GLU A 362 -46.34 -17.81 -36.92
C GLU A 362 -46.50 -17.70 -35.40
N THR A 363 -47.34 -18.54 -34.79
CA THR A 363 -47.46 -18.63 -33.33
C THR A 363 -46.17 -19.16 -32.70
N LEU A 364 -45.51 -20.13 -33.32
CA LEU A 364 -44.19 -20.63 -32.93
C LEU A 364 -43.13 -19.53 -33.03
N ARG A 365 -43.10 -18.79 -34.14
CA ARG A 365 -42.20 -17.65 -34.34
C ARG A 365 -42.45 -16.54 -33.32
N ARG A 366 -43.70 -16.22 -33.01
CA ARG A 366 -44.06 -15.25 -31.94
C ARG A 366 -43.61 -15.72 -30.57
N LYS A 367 -43.71 -17.03 -30.27
CA LYS A 367 -43.14 -17.63 -29.04
C LYS A 367 -41.61 -17.58 -29.00
N GLN A 368 -40.94 -17.83 -30.13
CA GLN A 368 -39.48 -17.68 -30.23
C GLN A 368 -39.04 -16.24 -29.97
N ILE A 369 -39.64 -15.26 -30.64
CA ILE A 369 -39.38 -13.83 -30.43
C ILE A 369 -39.65 -13.42 -28.98
N ALA A 370 -40.77 -13.88 -28.38
CA ALA A 370 -41.08 -13.60 -26.99
C ALA A 370 -40.03 -14.22 -26.04
N ASN A 371 -39.58 -15.46 -26.29
CA ASN A 371 -38.53 -16.10 -25.52
C ASN A 371 -37.19 -15.36 -25.67
N GLU A 372 -36.76 -15.07 -26.89
CA GLU A 372 -35.55 -14.28 -27.21
C GLU A 372 -35.57 -12.94 -26.48
N GLN A 373 -36.71 -12.26 -26.48
CA GLN A 373 -36.91 -10.98 -25.78
C GLN A 373 -36.92 -11.16 -24.25
N THR A 374 -37.39 -12.28 -23.71
CA THR A 374 -37.21 -12.58 -22.27
C THR A 374 -35.75 -12.86 -21.91
N THR A 375 -35.00 -13.64 -22.71
CA THR A 375 -33.56 -13.85 -22.49
C THR A 375 -32.78 -12.55 -22.56
N TRP A 376 -33.04 -11.69 -23.55
CA TRP A 376 -32.41 -10.37 -23.66
C TRP A 376 -32.76 -9.45 -22.47
N ASN A 377 -34.00 -9.52 -21.97
CA ASN A 377 -34.39 -8.81 -20.75
C ASN A 377 -33.66 -9.36 -19.49
N TYR A 378 -33.43 -10.68 -19.42
CA TYR A 378 -32.62 -11.30 -18.36
C TYR A 378 -31.14 -10.89 -18.47
N GLU A 379 -30.55 -10.92 -19.66
CA GLU A 379 -29.17 -10.45 -19.93
C GLU A 379 -29.00 -8.97 -19.57
N ILE A 380 -29.98 -8.11 -19.87
CA ILE A 380 -29.97 -6.71 -19.41
C ILE A 380 -30.13 -6.58 -17.90
N ALA A 381 -30.95 -7.42 -17.26
CA ALA A 381 -31.07 -7.43 -15.80
C ALA A 381 -29.78 -7.92 -15.13
N GLU A 382 -29.10 -8.89 -15.72
CA GLU A 382 -27.80 -9.42 -15.28
C GLU A 382 -26.68 -8.40 -15.51
N HIS A 383 -26.61 -7.76 -16.67
CA HIS A 383 -25.70 -6.63 -16.90
C HIS A 383 -25.98 -5.45 -15.94
N LYS A 384 -27.24 -5.18 -15.59
CA LYS A 384 -27.57 -4.20 -14.54
C LYS A 384 -27.11 -4.67 -13.16
N ARG A 385 -27.24 -5.96 -12.81
CA ARG A 385 -26.68 -6.53 -11.58
C ARG A 385 -25.16 -6.41 -11.55
N LEU A 386 -24.46 -6.87 -12.58
CA LEU A 386 -23.00 -6.77 -12.72
C LEU A 386 -22.52 -5.31 -12.64
N ARG A 387 -23.28 -4.35 -13.18
CA ARG A 387 -22.98 -2.91 -13.08
C ARG A 387 -23.28 -2.30 -11.70
N VAL A 388 -24.15 -2.93 -10.91
CA VAL A 388 -24.40 -2.59 -9.49
C VAL A 388 -23.38 -3.28 -8.57
N GLU A 389 -23.01 -4.52 -8.86
CA GLU A 389 -21.98 -5.30 -8.17
C GLU A 389 -20.60 -4.67 -8.39
N SER A 390 -20.23 -4.31 -9.62
CA SER A 390 -19.02 -3.52 -9.92
C SER A 390 -19.01 -2.15 -9.22
N LYS A 391 -20.18 -1.51 -9.06
CA LYS A 391 -20.33 -0.27 -8.25
C LYS A 391 -20.25 -0.52 -6.74
N ALA A 392 -20.58 -1.72 -6.28
CA ALA A 392 -20.45 -2.13 -4.89
C ALA A 392 -19.01 -2.54 -4.56
N GLU A 393 -18.32 -3.24 -5.47
CA GLU A 393 -16.90 -3.55 -5.41
C GLU A 393 -16.06 -2.27 -5.40
N THR A 394 -16.22 -1.38 -6.39
CA THR A 394 -15.52 -0.09 -6.38
C THR A 394 -15.84 0.77 -5.16
N LYS A 395 -17.06 0.70 -4.60
CA LYS A 395 -17.39 1.34 -3.32
C LYS A 395 -16.69 0.67 -2.13
N ASN A 396 -16.60 -0.65 -2.11
CA ASN A 396 -15.91 -1.40 -1.06
C ASN A 396 -14.39 -1.16 -1.12
N ASP A 397 -13.80 -1.08 -2.31
CA ASP A 397 -12.39 -0.72 -2.50
C ASP A 397 -12.12 0.73 -2.08
N LEU A 398 -13.03 1.66 -2.37
CA LEU A 398 -12.93 3.04 -1.88
C LEU A 398 -13.06 3.13 -0.35
N LEU A 399 -13.98 2.35 0.25
CA LEU A 399 -14.10 2.26 1.71
C LEU A 399 -12.86 1.61 2.34
N ARG A 400 -12.31 0.56 1.71
CA ARG A 400 -11.09 -0.11 2.14
C ARG A 400 -9.88 0.82 2.05
N SER A 401 -9.74 1.57 0.96
CA SER A 401 -8.70 2.60 0.79
C SER A 401 -8.85 3.76 1.79
N ILE A 402 -10.08 4.18 2.11
CA ILE A 402 -10.35 5.17 3.18
C ILE A 402 -9.95 4.60 4.54
N GLU A 403 -10.23 3.33 4.82
CA GLU A 403 -9.88 2.68 6.09
C GLU A 403 -8.35 2.46 6.21
N GLU A 404 -7.68 2.07 5.12
CA GLU A 404 -6.23 2.00 5.01
C GLU A 404 -5.58 3.37 5.19
N LEU A 405 -6.15 4.44 4.61
CA LEU A 405 -5.70 5.83 4.83
C LEU A 405 -5.91 6.31 6.27
N LYS A 406 -7.00 5.91 6.94
CA LYS A 406 -7.19 6.17 8.37
C LYS A 406 -6.15 5.42 9.20
N GLN A 407 -5.95 4.13 8.95
CA GLN A 407 -4.96 3.31 9.67
C GLN A 407 -3.54 3.84 9.44
N TYR A 408 -3.21 4.28 8.21
CA TYR A 408 -1.94 4.93 7.91
C TYR A 408 -1.79 6.26 8.66
N LYS A 409 -2.83 7.08 8.71
CA LYS A 409 -2.82 8.35 9.45
C LYS A 409 -2.72 8.15 10.97
N GLU A 410 -3.41 7.15 11.52
CA GLU A 410 -3.25 6.75 12.93
C GLU A 410 -1.86 6.17 13.20
N PHE A 411 -1.27 5.45 12.25
CA PHE A 411 0.09 4.95 12.33
C PHE A 411 1.12 6.09 12.27
N GLU A 412 0.99 7.05 11.36
CA GLU A 412 1.81 8.27 11.33
C GLU A 412 1.67 9.08 12.61
N GLN A 413 0.45 9.22 13.14
CA GLN A 413 0.21 9.94 14.38
C GLN A 413 0.81 9.22 15.59
N LYS A 414 0.74 7.87 15.66
CA LYS A 414 1.45 7.06 16.65
C LYS A 414 2.96 7.21 16.50
N GLN A 415 3.51 7.09 15.29
CA GLN A 415 4.94 7.30 15.01
C GLN A 415 5.41 8.71 15.39
N PHE A 416 4.56 9.73 15.25
CA PHE A 416 4.84 11.09 15.70
C PHE A 416 4.78 11.23 17.22
N GLU A 417 3.79 10.63 17.88
CA GLU A 417 3.68 10.61 19.35
C GLU A 417 4.81 9.80 20.00
N ASP A 418 5.20 8.68 19.41
CA ASP A 418 6.30 7.82 19.85
C ASP A 418 7.63 8.56 19.66
N LYS A 419 7.90 9.18 18.50
CA LYS A 419 9.07 10.08 18.33
C LYS A 419 9.07 11.26 19.30
N LYS A 420 7.90 11.79 19.66
CA LYS A 420 7.76 12.85 20.66
C LYS A 420 8.05 12.33 22.07
N ARG A 421 7.69 11.09 22.39
CA ARG A 421 8.08 10.40 23.64
C ARG A 421 9.57 10.09 23.66
N GLU A 422 10.14 9.53 22.60
CA GLU A 422 11.59 9.32 22.46
C GLU A 422 12.37 10.62 22.62
N GLN A 423 11.92 11.73 22.03
CA GLN A 423 12.52 13.05 22.23
C GLN A 423 12.37 13.54 23.68
N ALA A 424 11.22 13.31 24.33
CA ALA A 424 11.04 13.66 25.74
C ALA A 424 11.91 12.81 26.67
N GLU A 425 12.02 11.50 26.42
CA GLU A 425 12.89 10.57 27.15
C GLU A 425 14.37 10.88 26.92
N TYR A 426 14.76 11.25 25.71
CA TYR A 426 16.11 11.72 25.39
C TYR A 426 16.43 13.06 26.08
N LEU A 427 15.48 14.00 26.14
CA LEU A 427 15.63 15.23 26.93
C LEU A 427 15.72 14.96 28.43
N ILE A 428 14.93 14.03 28.97
CA ILE A 428 15.02 13.59 30.37
C ILE A 428 16.36 12.88 30.63
N TYR A 429 16.86 12.09 29.67
CA TYR A 429 18.18 11.46 29.75
C TYR A 429 19.30 12.49 29.73
N LEU A 430 19.24 13.50 28.85
CA LEU A 430 20.19 14.61 28.84
C LEU A 430 20.13 15.43 30.14
N GLN A 431 18.94 15.74 30.64
CA GLN A 431 18.76 16.39 31.94
C GLN A 431 19.37 15.56 33.07
N LYS A 432 19.11 14.25 33.13
CA LYS A 432 19.76 13.35 34.10
C LYS A 432 21.27 13.26 33.91
N GLN A 433 21.78 13.32 32.68
CA GLN A 433 23.21 13.32 32.41
C GLN A 433 23.85 14.63 32.89
N ASP A 434 23.17 15.76 32.73
CA ASP A 434 23.62 17.07 33.20
C ASP A 434 23.43 17.25 34.71
N GLU A 435 22.42 16.63 35.32
CA GLU A 435 22.29 16.47 36.77
C GLU A 435 23.42 15.61 37.33
N VAL A 436 23.75 14.47 36.71
CA VAL A 436 24.89 13.63 37.11
C VAL A 436 26.23 14.33 36.88
N LYS A 437 26.39 15.15 35.83
CA LYS A 437 27.58 16.02 35.66
C LYS A 437 27.62 17.13 36.70
N ALA A 438 26.49 17.74 37.04
CA ALA A 438 26.41 18.77 38.07
C ALA A 438 26.62 18.19 39.47
N GLU A 439 26.17 16.96 39.72
CA GLU A 439 26.40 16.22 40.95
C GLU A 439 27.85 15.76 41.04
N LYS A 440 28.45 15.20 39.97
CA LYS A 440 29.90 14.99 39.90
C LYS A 440 30.70 16.26 40.09
N SER A 441 30.24 17.39 39.54
CA SER A 441 30.89 18.68 39.78
C SER A 441 30.72 19.13 41.22
N ARG A 442 29.60 18.83 41.89
CA ARG A 442 29.37 19.11 43.31
C ARG A 442 30.14 18.16 44.22
N THR A 443 30.38 16.90 43.84
CA THR A 443 31.24 15.97 44.56
C THR A 443 32.69 16.35 44.36
N LEU A 444 33.16 16.68 43.16
CA LEU A 444 34.49 17.26 42.94
C LEU A 444 34.66 18.58 43.71
N ILE A 445 33.66 19.47 43.75
CA ILE A 445 33.74 20.69 44.58
C ILE A 445 33.66 20.36 46.09
N ARG A 446 33.13 19.20 46.50
CA ARG A 446 33.20 18.72 47.89
C ARG A 446 34.54 18.07 48.20
N GLU A 447 35.08 17.24 47.33
CA GLU A 447 36.39 16.59 47.43
C GLU A 447 37.51 17.63 47.35
N ASP A 448 37.42 18.59 46.43
CA ASP A 448 38.28 19.76 46.39
C ASP A 448 38.02 20.69 47.58
N ARG A 449 36.79 20.79 48.12
CA ARG A 449 36.56 21.55 49.37
C ARG A 449 37.08 20.82 50.59
N ASP A 450 37.08 19.50 50.61
CA ASP A 450 37.49 18.67 51.73
C ASP A 450 38.99 18.45 51.71
N TYR A 451 39.58 18.29 50.52
CA TYR A 451 40.98 18.59 50.26
C TYR A 451 41.22 20.01 50.72
N ALA A 452 40.56 21.04 50.18
CA ALA A 452 40.69 22.43 50.63
C ALA A 452 40.43 22.64 52.11
N ASN A 453 39.67 21.80 52.83
CA ASN A 453 39.41 21.85 54.28
C ASN A 453 40.53 21.14 55.06
N GLN A 454 41.13 20.12 54.47
CA GLN A 454 42.44 19.55 54.79
C GLN A 454 43.59 20.34 54.12
N VAL A 455 43.23 21.48 53.56
CA VAL A 455 43.94 22.64 53.01
C VAL A 455 43.32 23.87 53.83
N LYS A 456 42.50 23.62 54.91
CA LYS A 456 41.89 24.61 55.87
C LYS A 456 41.53 24.25 57.29
N ASN A 457 42.14 23.22 57.84
CA ASN A 457 42.50 23.26 59.24
C ASN A 457 43.94 23.75 59.28
N GLU A 458 44.81 23.09 58.52
CA GLU A 458 46.24 23.27 58.67
C GLU A 458 46.91 24.65 58.32
N LEU A 459 46.36 25.86 58.55
CA LEU A 459 47.11 27.17 58.56
C LEU A 459 46.58 28.21 59.54
N GLU A 460 45.57 27.84 60.33
CA GLU A 460 45.23 28.66 61.47
C GLU A 460 46.24 28.48 62.61
N GLU A 461 46.66 27.28 63.06
CA GLU A 461 47.62 27.13 64.17
C GLU A 461 48.95 27.89 64.05
N THR A 462 49.76 27.95 62.97
CA THR A 462 50.88 28.95 62.90
C THR A 462 50.48 30.35 62.46
N ASN A 463 49.20 30.62 62.17
CA ASN A 463 48.68 31.99 62.34
C ASN A 463 48.37 32.26 63.83
N ARG A 464 47.95 31.26 64.63
CA ARG A 464 47.87 31.32 66.09
C ARG A 464 49.29 31.39 66.70
N THR A 465 50.31 30.75 66.12
CA THR A 465 51.73 30.87 66.54
C THR A 465 52.35 32.20 66.13
N ILE A 466 51.96 32.78 64.99
CA ILE A 466 52.40 34.14 64.63
C ILE A 466 51.70 35.17 65.53
N ASN A 467 50.39 35.08 65.73
CA ASN A 467 49.67 36.01 66.60
C ASN A 467 50.05 35.87 68.08
N GLY A 468 50.34 34.64 68.55
CA GLY A 468 50.91 34.40 69.88
C GLY A 468 52.31 35.01 70.05
N LYS A 469 53.11 35.10 68.98
CA LYS A 469 54.39 35.82 68.98
C LYS A 469 54.22 37.35 68.95
N LEU A 470 53.15 37.87 68.33
CA LEU A 470 52.86 39.30 68.30
C LEU A 470 52.33 39.84 69.63
N GLY A 471 51.43 39.10 70.32
CA GLY A 471 50.98 39.49 71.67
C GLY A 471 52.13 39.63 72.67
N LEU A 472 53.11 38.71 72.60
CA LEU A 472 54.36 38.77 73.38
C LEU A 472 55.26 39.98 73.07
N VAL A 473 55.01 40.73 71.99
CA VAL A 473 55.70 41.98 71.65
C VAL A 473 54.94 43.19 72.17
N ASP A 474 53.60 43.21 72.05
CA ASP A 474 52.76 44.31 72.55
C ASP A 474 52.78 44.43 74.08
N ASP A 475 52.72 43.31 74.82
CA ASP A 475 52.84 43.34 76.29
C ASP A 475 54.22 43.89 76.72
N ARG A 476 55.25 43.61 75.93
CA ARG A 476 56.63 44.07 76.16
C ARG A 476 56.84 45.56 75.84
N MET A 477 56.02 46.13 74.96
CA MET A 477 55.99 47.58 74.74
C MET A 477 55.26 48.30 75.89
N ARG A 478 54.18 47.72 76.44
CA ARG A 478 53.48 48.28 77.60
C ARG A 478 54.31 48.30 78.89
N GLU A 479 55.21 47.33 79.07
CA GLU A 479 56.17 47.37 80.17
C GLU A 479 57.14 48.56 80.07
N LEU A 480 57.59 48.91 78.85
CA LEU A 480 58.54 50.01 78.62
C LEU A 480 57.95 51.40 78.89
N ASP A 481 56.67 51.62 78.58
CA ASP A 481 55.97 52.90 78.83
C ASP A 481 55.73 53.18 80.34
N SER A 482 55.99 52.21 81.22
CA SER A 482 55.73 52.33 82.67
C SER A 482 56.90 52.93 83.49
N ILE A 483 58.05 53.21 82.86
CA ILE A 483 59.27 53.67 83.54
C ILE A 483 59.29 55.21 83.67
N LYS A 484 59.04 55.71 84.89
CA LYS A 484 59.15 57.14 85.21
C LYS A 484 60.62 57.60 85.29
N LEU A 485 61.09 58.31 84.26
CA LEU A 485 62.34 59.07 84.32
C LEU A 485 62.14 60.38 85.10
N GLN A 486 62.74 60.47 86.29
CA GLN A 486 62.95 61.74 86.99
C GLN A 486 64.17 62.45 86.39
N ASN A 487 63.95 63.51 85.60
CA ASN A 487 64.83 64.67 85.52
C ASN A 487 64.09 65.83 84.82
N GLU A 488 64.06 66.99 85.47
CA GLU A 488 63.36 68.17 84.98
C GLU A 488 64.25 69.00 84.03
N GLU A 489 64.05 68.91 82.72
CA GLU A 489 64.45 69.99 81.80
C GLU A 489 63.32 70.38 80.84
N LYS A 490 62.93 71.66 80.91
CA LYS A 490 61.82 72.24 80.14
C LYS A 490 62.23 72.47 78.68
N TYR A 491 61.95 71.50 77.80
CA TYR A 491 62.07 71.72 76.35
C TYR A 491 60.76 72.25 75.76
N LYS A 492 60.74 73.51 75.29
CA LYS A 492 59.60 74.11 74.57
C LYS A 492 59.68 73.77 73.08
N PRO A 493 58.66 73.14 72.46
CA PRO A 493 58.60 72.98 71.01
C PRO A 493 58.48 74.35 70.31
N LYS A 494 59.37 74.61 69.34
CA LYS A 494 59.25 75.78 68.45
C LYS A 494 58.09 75.57 67.47
N LYS A 495 57.34 76.64 67.19
CA LYS A 495 56.35 76.69 66.10
C LYS A 495 57.02 76.30 64.77
N GLN A 496 56.56 75.22 64.15
CA GLN A 496 56.74 75.02 62.72
C GLN A 496 55.70 75.84 61.96
N TRP A 497 56.09 76.34 60.80
CA TRP A 497 55.29 77.24 59.97
C TRP A 497 54.48 76.43 58.96
N TYR A 498 53.28 76.90 58.66
CA TYR A 498 52.48 76.37 57.54
C TYR A 498 53.11 76.76 56.19
N ASN A 499 52.95 75.84 55.22
CA ASN A 499 53.06 75.96 53.75
C ASN A 499 54.11 75.01 53.14
N VAL A 500 53.72 73.77 52.81
CA VAL A 500 53.26 73.31 51.47
C VAL A 500 52.33 72.12 51.69
#